data_AF-A0A6J1PMT0-F1
#
_entry.id   AF-A0A6J1PMT0-F1
#
_cell.length_a   1.000
_cell.length_b   1.000
_cell.length_c   1.000
_cell.angle_alpha   90.00
_cell.angle_beta   90.00
_cell.angle_gamma   90.00
#
_symmetry.space_group_name_H-M   'P 1'
#
loop_
_entity.id
_entity.type
_entity.pdbx_description
1 polymer ?
#
loop_
_entity_poly.entity_id
_entity_poly.type
_entity_poly.pdbx_seq_one_letter_code
_entity_poly.pdbx_strand_id
1 'polypeptide(L)'
;MSDQVALLKERGNAALQTGNYDEAIKCYTDAINLDGNNHVLYSNRSAAYAKSEKYQQALEDAEKTVSLKPDWGKGYSRKGSALAYLGRYDESIRAYEKGLQLDPNNAQLRSSMAEVRAQKTAAATNPFNSPDIFVKLASDSRTKGYLADPEYMKLLQELRTNPQSLGTKLQDTRVLTTLSVLLGMSADMEEAMETEPMNPPEPPKAKPEPKPQKKEEDNLPPEKRKALEEKKLGNEAYKKRSFEEALQHYNKAVELDPTEIVYLLNIAAVYFEQKEYQKCIAQCEKAIEVGRENRADFKLIAKAFTRIGHAYKKMENWKQAKVYYEKSMSEHRTPEIKTLLSDIDKIIREEERKAYIDPEKAEEEKEFGNQKYKDGDYPAAIKHYSEAIRRNPDDPKYYSNRAACYTKLAAFDLGLKDCEKVVELDPKFIKGWIRKGKILQAMQQPGKALSAYQKALELDPQNSEALEGYRSCAVSATSNPEEVRKRAMADPEIQGILRDPAMRLILEQMQSDPRALQDHLKNPDIAAKLQKLLESGLIAIH
;
A
#
# COMPACT_ATOMS: atom_id res chain seq x y z
N MET A 1 35.57 18.83 12.17
CA MET A 1 34.88 18.10 11.08
C MET A 1 34.77 16.60 11.39
N SER A 2 35.87 15.89 11.68
CA SER A 2 35.84 14.45 11.99
C SER A 2 34.93 14.08 13.17
N ASP A 3 34.96 14.84 14.27
CA ASP A 3 34.13 14.58 15.46
C ASP A 3 32.62 14.72 15.19
N GLN A 4 32.26 15.67 14.31
CA GLN A 4 30.87 15.91 13.94
C GLN A 4 30.32 14.79 13.03
N VAL A 5 31.14 14.29 12.11
CA VAL A 5 30.80 13.11 11.27
C VAL A 5 30.58 11.88 12.15
N ALA A 6 31.45 11.65 13.13
CA ALA A 6 31.32 10.54 14.07
C ALA A 6 30.03 10.64 14.89
N LEU A 7 29.70 11.83 15.41
CA LEU A 7 28.48 12.08 16.19
C LEU A 7 27.21 11.82 15.35
N LEU A 8 27.16 12.35 14.13
CA LEU A 8 26.01 12.14 13.22
C LEU A 8 25.86 10.67 12.83
N LYS A 9 26.97 9.97 12.59
CA LYS A 9 26.96 8.52 12.32
C LYS A 9 26.43 7.73 13.52
N GLU A 10 26.86 8.02 14.75
CA GLU A 10 26.34 7.32 15.94
C GLU A 10 24.86 7.62 16.20
N ARG A 11 24.43 8.87 16.00
CA ARG A 11 23.01 9.24 16.07
C ARG A 11 22.18 8.49 15.01
N GLY A 12 22.71 8.39 13.78
CA GLY A 12 22.09 7.61 12.72
C GLY A 12 21.99 6.12 13.05
N ASN A 13 23.03 5.55 13.67
CA ASN A 13 23.03 4.16 14.12
C ASN A 13 21.96 3.91 15.19
N ALA A 14 21.83 4.81 16.17
CA ALA A 14 20.82 4.73 17.23
C ALA A 14 19.39 4.88 16.68
N ALA A 15 19.18 5.80 15.73
CA ALA A 15 17.90 5.96 15.04
C ALA A 15 17.53 4.69 14.24
N LEU A 16 18.52 4.08 13.56
CA LEU A 16 18.33 2.83 12.81
C LEU A 16 17.97 1.66 13.73
N GLN A 17 18.58 1.55 14.92
CA GLN A 17 18.26 0.51 15.92
C GLN A 17 16.85 0.66 16.51
N THR A 18 16.37 1.89 16.66
CA THR A 18 15.03 2.18 17.17
C THR A 18 13.94 2.15 16.08
N GLY A 19 14.31 1.83 14.84
CA GLY A 19 13.38 1.75 13.70
C GLY A 19 12.97 3.11 13.13
N ASN A 20 13.58 4.21 13.56
CA ASN A 20 13.34 5.54 13.02
C ASN A 20 14.23 5.78 11.78
N TYR A 21 13.80 5.24 10.65
CA TYR A 21 14.63 5.18 9.45
C TYR A 21 14.82 6.54 8.76
N ASP A 22 13.83 7.43 8.78
CA ASP A 22 13.95 8.76 8.16
C ASP A 22 14.98 9.63 8.91
N GLU A 23 14.99 9.59 10.24
CA GLU A 23 16.02 10.27 11.03
C GLU A 23 17.41 9.65 10.81
N ALA A 24 17.50 8.32 10.69
CA ALA A 24 18.75 7.65 10.35
C ALA A 24 19.29 8.10 8.99
N ILE A 25 18.44 8.11 7.95
CA ILE A 25 18.77 8.59 6.60
C ILE A 25 19.25 10.03 6.62
N LYS A 26 18.55 10.90 7.36
CA LYS A 26 18.93 12.31 7.51
C LYS A 26 20.31 12.45 8.16
N CYS A 27 20.54 11.78 9.29
CA CYS A 27 21.82 11.83 10.00
C CYS A 27 22.98 11.33 9.12
N TYR A 28 22.80 10.24 8.37
CA TYR A 28 23.84 9.78 7.46
C TYR A 28 24.04 10.72 6.26
N THR A 29 22.98 11.35 5.77
CA THR A 29 23.07 12.34 4.68
C THR A 29 23.87 13.57 5.13
N ASP A 30 23.58 14.09 6.31
CA ASP A 30 24.33 15.19 6.91
C ASP A 30 25.81 14.80 7.14
N ALA A 31 26.05 13.56 7.61
CA ALA A 31 27.41 13.05 7.76
C ALA A 31 28.16 12.93 6.41
N ILE A 32 27.48 12.49 5.35
CA ILE A 32 28.03 12.37 3.98
C ILE A 32 28.33 13.75 3.39
N ASN A 33 27.49 14.76 3.66
CA ASN A 33 27.75 16.13 3.22
C ASN A 33 29.03 16.72 3.85
N LEU A 34 29.41 16.23 5.04
CA LEU A 34 30.65 16.59 5.72
C LEU A 34 31.85 15.70 5.31
N ASP A 35 31.61 14.43 4.99
CA ASP A 35 32.63 13.47 4.53
C ASP A 35 32.08 12.51 3.46
N GLY A 36 32.13 12.96 2.20
CA GLY A 36 31.63 12.22 1.04
C GLY A 36 32.50 11.06 0.58
N ASN A 37 33.66 10.82 1.21
CA ASN A 37 34.56 9.71 0.86
C ASN A 37 34.46 8.53 1.82
N ASN A 38 33.63 8.63 2.86
CA ASN A 38 33.47 7.58 3.85
C ASN A 38 32.47 6.51 3.40
N HIS A 39 33.00 5.41 2.83
CA HIS A 39 32.23 4.24 2.41
C HIS A 39 31.31 3.65 3.51
N VAL A 40 31.64 3.81 4.81
CA VAL A 40 30.80 3.29 5.91
C VAL A 40 29.49 4.07 6.02
N LEU A 41 29.50 5.39 5.76
CA LEU A 41 28.28 6.21 5.81
C LEU A 41 27.30 5.81 4.71
N TYR A 42 27.79 5.62 3.49
CA TYR A 42 26.99 5.10 2.37
C TYR A 42 26.46 3.69 2.67
N SER A 43 27.27 2.81 3.26
CA SER A 43 26.83 1.46 3.65
C SER A 43 25.71 1.47 4.70
N ASN A 44 25.80 2.37 5.68
CA ASN A 44 24.79 2.52 6.73
C ASN A 44 23.51 3.17 6.20
N ARG A 45 23.62 4.17 5.32
CA ARG A 45 22.47 4.80 4.67
C ARG A 45 21.77 3.86 3.68
N SER A 46 22.53 3.05 2.94
CA SER A 46 22.01 1.94 2.13
C SER A 46 21.16 0.98 2.96
N ALA A 47 21.64 0.60 4.16
CA ALA A 47 20.87 -0.26 5.06
C ALA A 47 19.57 0.41 5.56
N ALA A 48 19.61 1.70 5.88
CA ALA A 48 18.44 2.46 6.30
C ALA A 48 17.40 2.61 5.16
N TYR A 49 17.86 2.86 3.92
CA TYR A 49 16.99 2.86 2.74
C TYR A 49 16.35 1.50 2.50
N ALA A 50 17.11 0.40 2.60
CA ALA A 50 16.56 -0.95 2.45
C ALA A 50 15.51 -1.27 3.53
N LYS A 51 15.74 -0.87 4.79
CA LYS A 51 14.75 -1.03 5.87
C LYS A 51 13.51 -0.13 5.73
N SER A 52 13.62 0.93 4.92
CA SER A 52 12.51 1.83 4.55
C SER A 52 11.87 1.46 3.22
N GLU A 53 12.18 0.28 2.66
CA GLU A 53 11.69 -0.20 1.36
C GLU A 53 12.06 0.68 0.15
N LYS A 54 13.03 1.58 0.32
CA LYS A 54 13.59 2.48 -0.69
C LYS A 54 14.74 1.80 -1.44
N TYR A 55 14.44 0.70 -2.14
CA TYR A 55 15.47 -0.25 -2.63
C TYR A 55 16.38 0.31 -3.73
N GLN A 56 15.88 1.20 -4.59
CA GLN A 56 16.70 1.82 -5.64
C GLN A 56 17.77 2.75 -5.03
N GLN A 57 17.40 3.59 -4.06
CA GLN A 57 18.36 4.43 -3.33
C GLN A 57 19.33 3.58 -2.50
N ALA A 58 18.86 2.46 -1.93
CA ALA A 58 19.74 1.51 -1.24
C ALA A 58 20.80 0.93 -2.17
N LEU A 59 20.44 0.63 -3.43
CA LEU A 59 21.37 0.16 -4.44
C LEU A 59 22.40 1.23 -4.83
N GLU A 60 21.96 2.47 -5.09
CA GLU A 60 22.86 3.58 -5.43
C GLU A 60 23.93 3.81 -4.35
N ASP A 61 23.53 3.83 -3.07
CA ASP A 61 24.46 3.97 -1.95
C ASP A 61 25.37 2.73 -1.79
N ALA A 62 24.86 1.53 -2.07
CA ALA A 62 25.67 0.31 -2.05
C ALA A 62 26.72 0.31 -3.19
N GLU A 63 26.36 0.80 -4.37
CA GLU A 63 27.27 0.98 -5.50
C GLU A 63 28.32 2.05 -5.19
N LYS A 64 27.92 3.15 -4.56
CA LYS A 64 28.85 4.15 -4.07
C LYS A 64 29.80 3.57 -3.02
N THR A 65 29.31 2.74 -2.10
CA THR A 65 30.12 2.03 -1.10
C THR A 65 31.22 1.18 -1.76
N VAL A 66 30.87 0.32 -2.73
CA VAL A 66 31.85 -0.55 -3.40
C VAL A 66 32.77 0.22 -4.34
N SER A 67 32.35 1.37 -4.88
CA SER A 67 33.25 2.24 -5.67
C SER A 67 34.28 2.96 -4.80
N LEU A 68 33.88 3.42 -3.60
CA LEU A 68 34.77 4.05 -2.63
C LEU A 68 35.72 3.05 -1.97
N LYS A 69 35.26 1.81 -1.74
CA LYS A 69 36.06 0.75 -1.13
C LYS A 69 35.79 -0.62 -1.76
N PRO A 70 36.47 -0.95 -2.88
CA PRO A 70 36.22 -2.18 -3.65
C PRO A 70 36.78 -3.45 -3.01
N ASP A 71 37.63 -3.35 -1.98
CA ASP A 71 38.20 -4.49 -1.24
C ASP A 71 37.39 -4.84 0.01
N TRP A 72 36.29 -4.14 0.28
CA TRP A 72 35.48 -4.35 1.48
C TRP A 72 34.29 -5.27 1.21
N GLY A 73 34.41 -6.54 1.60
CA GLY A 73 33.37 -7.56 1.38
C GLY A 73 31.97 -7.21 1.91
N LYS A 74 31.87 -6.40 2.98
CA LYS A 74 30.57 -5.92 3.51
C LYS A 74 29.86 -4.93 2.56
N GLY A 75 30.57 -4.20 1.71
CA GLY A 75 29.93 -3.33 0.70
C GLY A 75 29.16 -4.15 -0.33
N TYR A 76 29.70 -5.31 -0.72
CA TYR A 76 29.05 -6.23 -1.63
C TYR A 76 27.83 -6.93 -1.00
N SER A 77 27.79 -7.10 0.32
CA SER A 77 26.57 -7.59 1.01
C SER A 77 25.41 -6.62 0.85
N ARG A 78 25.66 -5.30 0.99
CA ARG A 78 24.66 -4.25 0.77
C ARG A 78 24.17 -4.24 -0.66
N LYS A 79 25.08 -4.32 -1.63
CA LYS A 79 24.73 -4.36 -3.06
C LYS A 79 23.89 -5.60 -3.40
N GLY A 80 24.31 -6.78 -2.92
CA GLY A 80 23.58 -8.03 -3.08
C GLY A 80 22.18 -7.96 -2.47
N SER A 81 22.04 -7.43 -1.26
CA SER A 81 20.75 -7.28 -0.58
C SER A 81 19.81 -6.35 -1.34
N ALA A 82 20.29 -5.17 -1.76
CA ALA A 82 19.47 -4.20 -2.51
C ALA A 82 19.01 -4.78 -3.87
N LEU A 83 19.89 -5.46 -4.60
CA LEU A 83 19.54 -6.13 -5.87
C LEU A 83 18.52 -7.26 -5.66
N ALA A 84 18.62 -8.01 -4.56
CA ALA A 84 17.64 -9.06 -4.24
C ALA A 84 16.25 -8.47 -3.98
N TYR A 85 16.16 -7.37 -3.21
CA TYR A 85 14.89 -6.67 -2.99
C TYR A 85 14.30 -6.05 -4.27
N LEU A 86 15.15 -5.70 -5.24
CA LEU A 86 14.72 -5.26 -6.57
C LEU A 86 14.38 -6.42 -7.52
N GLY A 87 14.44 -7.69 -7.08
CA GLY A 87 14.19 -8.87 -7.90
C GLY A 87 15.30 -9.17 -8.93
N ARG A 88 16.41 -8.44 -8.90
CA ARG A 88 17.58 -8.60 -9.80
C ARG A 88 18.49 -9.71 -9.28
N TYR A 89 17.95 -10.93 -9.20
CA TYR A 89 18.60 -12.05 -8.50
C TYR A 89 19.96 -12.46 -9.08
N ASP A 90 20.11 -12.46 -10.41
CA ASP A 90 21.38 -12.80 -11.06
C ASP A 90 22.50 -11.80 -10.76
N GLU A 91 22.15 -10.53 -10.64
CA GLU A 91 23.10 -9.47 -10.30
C GLU A 91 23.40 -9.49 -8.80
N SER A 92 22.39 -9.80 -7.98
CA SER A 92 22.54 -10.02 -6.54
C SER A 92 23.52 -11.15 -6.24
N ILE A 93 23.36 -12.32 -6.89
CA ILE A 93 24.25 -13.48 -6.73
C ILE A 93 25.68 -13.09 -7.12
N ARG A 94 25.87 -12.40 -8.25
CA ARG A 94 27.20 -11.90 -8.67
C ARG A 94 27.83 -10.95 -7.65
N ALA A 95 27.04 -10.08 -7.04
CA ALA A 95 27.54 -9.19 -5.98
C ALA A 95 27.98 -9.99 -4.73
N TYR A 96 27.18 -10.96 -4.28
CA TYR A 96 27.56 -11.84 -3.17
C TYR A 96 28.79 -12.70 -3.46
N GLU A 97 28.91 -13.25 -4.67
CA GLU A 97 30.09 -13.98 -5.12
C GLU A 97 31.35 -13.11 -5.06
N LYS A 98 31.25 -11.84 -5.52
CA LYS A 98 32.36 -10.90 -5.41
C LYS A 98 32.72 -10.58 -3.95
N GLY A 99 31.73 -10.45 -3.07
CA GLY A 99 31.96 -10.30 -1.63
C GLY A 99 32.66 -11.51 -1.01
N LEU A 100 32.26 -12.73 -1.39
CA LEU A 100 32.88 -13.98 -0.93
C LEU A 100 34.28 -14.21 -1.52
N GLN A 101 34.61 -13.65 -2.69
CA GLN A 101 35.99 -13.63 -3.19
C GLN A 101 36.91 -12.80 -2.28
N LEU A 102 36.39 -11.71 -1.70
CA LEU A 102 37.14 -10.82 -0.80
C LEU A 102 37.18 -11.34 0.64
N ASP A 103 36.12 -12.02 1.09
CA ASP A 103 36.00 -12.63 2.41
C ASP A 103 35.39 -14.05 2.32
N PRO A 104 36.20 -15.08 1.99
CA PRO A 104 35.71 -16.45 1.74
C PRO A 104 35.06 -17.14 2.94
N ASN A 105 35.40 -16.70 4.15
CA ASN A 105 34.93 -17.28 5.41
C ASN A 105 33.69 -16.58 5.97
N ASN A 106 33.14 -15.60 5.24
CA ASN A 106 31.96 -14.87 5.68
C ASN A 106 30.68 -15.73 5.61
N ALA A 107 30.27 -16.28 6.76
CA ALA A 107 29.06 -17.10 6.87
C ALA A 107 27.79 -16.35 6.46
N GLN A 108 27.70 -15.05 6.76
CA GLN A 108 26.55 -14.22 6.42
C GLN A 108 26.38 -14.05 4.90
N LEU A 109 27.47 -13.74 4.18
CA LEU A 109 27.44 -13.64 2.71
C LEU A 109 27.03 -14.97 2.07
N ARG A 110 27.54 -16.10 2.57
CA ARG A 110 27.20 -17.44 2.07
C ARG A 110 25.73 -17.79 2.31
N SER A 111 25.20 -17.49 3.49
CA SER A 111 23.79 -17.68 3.83
C SER A 111 22.87 -16.80 2.97
N SER A 112 23.17 -15.50 2.85
CA SER A 112 22.37 -14.58 2.05
C SER A 112 22.41 -14.91 0.55
N MET A 113 23.54 -15.38 0.02
CA MET A 113 23.61 -15.85 -1.37
C MET A 113 22.76 -17.11 -1.60
N ALA A 114 22.78 -18.06 -0.66
CA ALA A 114 21.95 -19.26 -0.73
C ALA A 114 20.45 -18.92 -0.69
N GLU A 115 20.07 -17.97 0.17
CA GLU A 115 18.71 -17.44 0.24
C GLU A 115 18.29 -16.84 -1.12
N VAL A 116 19.10 -15.96 -1.71
CA VAL A 116 18.80 -15.36 -3.01
C VAL A 116 18.70 -16.41 -4.13
N ARG A 117 19.54 -17.46 -4.11
CA ARG A 117 19.43 -18.58 -5.06
C ARG A 117 18.10 -19.33 -4.90
N ALA A 118 17.66 -19.57 -3.67
CA ALA A 118 16.36 -20.18 -3.40
C ALA A 118 15.21 -19.27 -3.88
N GLN A 119 15.30 -17.96 -3.65
CA GLN A 119 14.33 -16.97 -4.14
C GLN A 119 14.24 -16.95 -5.66
N LYS A 120 15.40 -17.00 -6.35
CA LYS A 120 15.47 -17.09 -7.82
C LYS A 120 14.76 -18.34 -8.34
N THR A 121 15.04 -19.50 -7.75
CA THR A 121 14.40 -20.77 -8.14
C THR A 121 12.89 -20.73 -7.91
N ALA A 122 12.44 -20.23 -6.75
CA ALA A 122 11.02 -20.07 -6.44
C ALA A 122 10.31 -19.12 -7.42
N ALA A 123 10.99 -18.06 -7.85
CA ALA A 123 10.47 -17.13 -8.86
C ALA A 123 10.36 -17.76 -10.25
N ALA A 124 11.30 -18.62 -10.63
CA ALA A 124 11.26 -19.35 -11.90
C ALA A 124 10.14 -20.41 -11.94
N THR A 125 9.79 -21.00 -10.79
CA THR A 125 8.72 -22.02 -10.67
C THR A 125 7.35 -21.44 -10.32
N ASN A 126 7.17 -20.11 -10.40
CA ASN A 126 5.92 -19.46 -10.01
C ASN A 126 4.77 -19.80 -10.98
N PRO A 127 3.75 -20.59 -10.57
CA PRO A 127 2.65 -21.00 -11.44
C PRO A 127 1.82 -19.81 -11.94
N PHE A 128 1.82 -18.70 -11.20
CA PHE A 128 1.12 -17.47 -11.56
C PHE A 128 1.82 -16.74 -12.73
N ASN A 129 3.12 -16.96 -12.94
CA ASN A 129 3.87 -16.27 -14.00
C ASN A 129 3.84 -16.99 -15.35
N SER A 130 2.86 -17.87 -15.58
CA SER A 130 2.71 -18.58 -16.86
C SER A 130 2.17 -17.66 -17.97
N PRO A 131 2.65 -17.78 -19.22
CA PRO A 131 2.21 -16.93 -20.34
C PRO A 131 0.70 -17.01 -20.60
N ASP A 132 0.10 -18.19 -20.39
CA ASP A 132 -1.31 -18.48 -20.71
C ASP A 132 -2.25 -18.33 -19.51
N ILE A 133 -1.80 -17.68 -18.42
CA ILE A 133 -2.58 -17.56 -17.18
C ILE A 133 -4.00 -17.03 -17.41
N PHE A 134 -4.15 -15.93 -18.15
CA PHE A 134 -5.46 -15.32 -18.36
C PHE A 134 -6.38 -16.19 -19.21
N VAL A 135 -5.83 -16.96 -20.15
CA VAL A 135 -6.61 -17.90 -20.98
C VAL A 135 -7.15 -19.01 -20.09
N LYS A 136 -6.31 -19.61 -19.24
CA LYS A 136 -6.72 -20.67 -18.31
C LYS A 136 -7.80 -20.19 -17.34
N LEU A 137 -7.62 -19.00 -16.76
CA LEU A 137 -8.59 -18.44 -15.81
C LEU A 137 -9.90 -17.99 -16.47
N ALA A 138 -9.85 -17.48 -17.70
CA ALA A 138 -11.07 -17.11 -18.43
C ALA A 138 -11.87 -18.33 -18.91
N SER A 139 -11.20 -19.48 -19.09
CA SER A 139 -11.81 -20.73 -19.53
C SER A 139 -12.43 -21.58 -18.42
N ASP A 140 -12.06 -21.33 -17.15
CA ASP A 140 -12.60 -22.06 -15.99
C ASP A 140 -13.77 -21.29 -15.36
N SER A 141 -14.89 -21.99 -15.14
CA SER A 141 -16.16 -21.41 -14.64
C SER A 141 -16.03 -20.78 -13.25
N ARG A 142 -15.09 -21.24 -12.42
CA ARG A 142 -14.88 -20.75 -11.04
C ARG A 142 -14.07 -19.45 -11.00
N THR A 143 -13.18 -19.25 -11.98
CA THR A 143 -12.22 -18.12 -11.98
C THR A 143 -12.53 -17.04 -13.01
N LYS A 144 -13.35 -17.33 -14.03
CA LYS A 144 -13.77 -16.37 -15.05
C LYS A 144 -14.41 -15.10 -14.48
N GLY A 145 -15.20 -15.25 -13.40
CA GLY A 145 -15.85 -14.12 -12.73
C GLY A 145 -14.87 -13.18 -12.00
N TYR A 146 -13.73 -13.70 -11.54
CA TYR A 146 -12.74 -12.89 -10.80
C TYR A 146 -12.01 -11.90 -11.69
N LEU A 147 -11.87 -12.19 -12.99
CA LEU A 147 -11.18 -11.32 -13.95
C LEU A 147 -11.88 -9.97 -14.16
N ALA A 148 -13.13 -9.83 -13.74
CA ALA A 148 -13.86 -8.56 -13.75
C ALA A 148 -13.62 -7.68 -12.50
N ASP A 149 -12.98 -8.22 -11.45
CA ASP A 149 -12.69 -7.52 -10.19
C ASP A 149 -11.31 -6.84 -10.24
N PRO A 150 -11.23 -5.49 -10.18
CA PRO A 150 -9.96 -4.76 -10.20
C PRO A 150 -9.02 -5.10 -9.03
N GLU A 151 -9.55 -5.44 -7.85
CA GLU A 151 -8.75 -5.77 -6.67
C GLU A 151 -8.16 -7.18 -6.79
N TYR A 152 -8.92 -8.12 -7.35
CA TYR A 152 -8.37 -9.44 -7.70
C TYR A 152 -7.29 -9.34 -8.80
N MET A 153 -7.47 -8.47 -9.79
CA MET A 153 -6.46 -8.28 -10.83
C MET A 153 -5.15 -7.71 -10.27
N LYS A 154 -5.21 -6.80 -9.29
CA LYS A 154 -4.03 -6.34 -8.54
C LYS A 154 -3.38 -7.46 -7.74
N LEU A 155 -4.18 -8.28 -7.05
CA LEU A 155 -3.70 -9.44 -6.30
C LEU A 155 -3.01 -10.46 -7.20
N LEU A 156 -3.56 -10.73 -8.39
CA LEU A 156 -2.98 -11.63 -9.38
C LEU A 156 -1.65 -11.08 -9.91
N GLN A 157 -1.56 -9.76 -10.14
CA GLN A 157 -0.31 -9.10 -10.55
C GLN A 157 0.76 -9.12 -9.44
N GLU A 158 0.35 -8.96 -8.17
CA GLU A 158 1.21 -9.12 -7.00
C GLU A 158 1.78 -10.54 -6.92
N LEU A 159 0.95 -11.57 -7.08
CA LEU A 159 1.37 -12.97 -7.05
C LEU A 159 2.30 -13.33 -8.23
N ARG A 160 2.14 -12.68 -9.38
CA ARG A 160 3.03 -12.84 -10.54
C ARG A 160 4.42 -12.28 -10.31
N THR A 161 4.50 -11.09 -9.73
CA THR A 161 5.74 -10.33 -9.54
C THR A 161 6.46 -10.67 -8.23
N ASN A 162 5.72 -11.15 -7.22
CA ASN A 162 6.23 -11.49 -5.90
C ASN A 162 5.76 -12.90 -5.47
N PRO A 163 6.46 -13.97 -5.89
CA PRO A 163 6.13 -15.36 -5.51
C PRO A 163 6.15 -15.62 -4.00
N GLN A 164 6.90 -14.82 -3.22
CA GLN A 164 6.95 -14.96 -1.77
C GLN A 164 5.64 -14.52 -1.09
N SER A 165 4.87 -13.65 -1.75
CA SER A 165 3.57 -13.22 -1.24
C SER A 165 2.56 -14.37 -1.23
N LEU A 166 2.73 -15.40 -2.07
CA LEU A 166 1.80 -16.52 -2.18
C LEU A 166 1.44 -17.11 -0.81
N GLY A 167 2.44 -17.41 0.04
CA GLY A 167 2.21 -17.98 1.36
C GLY A 167 1.29 -17.14 2.26
N THR A 168 1.34 -15.81 2.14
CA THR A 168 0.46 -14.89 2.88
C THR A 168 -0.91 -14.70 2.25
N LYS A 169 -1.04 -14.99 0.95
CA LYS A 169 -2.28 -14.82 0.18
C LYS A 169 -3.06 -16.13 -0.01
N LEU A 170 -2.51 -17.28 0.41
CA LEU A 170 -3.20 -18.58 0.42
C LEU A 170 -4.47 -18.59 1.29
N GLN A 171 -4.68 -17.58 2.13
CA GLN A 171 -5.92 -17.41 2.91
C GLN A 171 -7.08 -16.86 2.06
N ASP A 172 -6.80 -16.24 0.91
CA ASP A 172 -7.83 -15.78 -0.02
C ASP A 172 -8.32 -16.97 -0.85
N THR A 173 -9.60 -17.30 -0.72
CA THR A 173 -10.25 -18.40 -1.45
C THR A 173 -10.07 -18.25 -2.96
N ARG A 174 -10.07 -17.02 -3.49
CA ARG A 174 -9.85 -16.77 -4.92
C ARG A 174 -8.45 -17.19 -5.35
N VAL A 175 -7.44 -17.00 -4.49
CA VAL A 175 -6.05 -17.40 -4.77
C VAL A 175 -5.90 -18.92 -4.75
N LEU A 176 -6.58 -19.61 -3.83
CA LEU A 176 -6.61 -21.08 -3.80
C LEU A 176 -7.28 -21.66 -5.05
N THR A 177 -8.45 -21.15 -5.43
CA THR A 177 -9.15 -21.57 -6.65
C THR A 177 -8.31 -21.29 -7.90
N THR A 178 -7.66 -20.13 -7.96
CA THR A 178 -6.75 -19.76 -9.06
C THR A 178 -5.55 -20.69 -9.15
N LEU A 179 -4.94 -21.04 -8.01
CA LEU A 179 -3.83 -21.98 -7.94
C LEU A 179 -4.26 -23.39 -8.39
N SER A 180 -5.45 -23.84 -7.96
CA SER A 180 -6.05 -25.11 -8.38
C SER A 180 -6.22 -25.19 -9.90
N VAL A 181 -6.71 -24.13 -10.53
CA VAL A 181 -6.88 -24.04 -11.99
C VAL A 181 -5.52 -24.06 -12.70
N LEU A 182 -4.55 -23.30 -12.21
CA LEU A 182 -3.22 -23.22 -12.81
C LEU A 182 -2.42 -24.52 -12.72
N LEU A 183 -2.64 -25.29 -11.65
CA LEU A 183 -2.05 -26.61 -11.43
C LEU A 183 -2.85 -27.76 -12.06
N GLY A 184 -3.99 -27.47 -12.72
CA GLY A 184 -4.78 -28.46 -13.45
C GLY A 184 -5.58 -29.43 -12.57
N MET A 185 -5.97 -29.01 -11.36
CA MET A 185 -6.79 -29.81 -10.45
C MET A 185 -8.28 -29.62 -10.79
N SER A 186 -8.98 -30.71 -11.15
CA SER A 186 -10.38 -30.74 -11.62
C SER A 186 -11.40 -30.48 -10.49
N ALA A 187 -12.63 -30.13 -10.87
CA ALA A 187 -13.73 -29.75 -9.97
C ALA A 187 -14.38 -30.93 -9.21
N ASP A 188 -14.07 -32.19 -9.53
CA ASP A 188 -14.71 -33.37 -8.93
C ASP A 188 -14.17 -33.77 -7.54
N MET A 189 -13.44 -32.87 -6.86
CA MET A 189 -12.97 -33.07 -5.48
C MET A 189 -13.63 -32.12 -4.46
N GLU A 190 -14.78 -31.53 -4.78
CA GLU A 190 -15.51 -30.66 -3.84
C GLU A 190 -16.35 -31.42 -2.79
N GLU A 191 -16.49 -32.76 -2.87
CA GLU A 191 -17.21 -33.56 -1.85
C GLU A 191 -16.31 -34.26 -0.81
N ALA A 192 -14.98 -34.14 -0.88
CA ALA A 192 -14.08 -34.85 0.03
C ALA A 192 -13.08 -33.98 0.82
N MET A 193 -13.19 -32.65 0.79
CA MET A 193 -12.25 -31.76 1.49
C MET A 193 -12.93 -30.60 2.23
N GLU A 194 -13.87 -30.93 3.13
CA GLU A 194 -14.10 -30.16 4.36
C GLU A 194 -13.34 -30.81 5.54
N THR A 195 -12.04 -31.06 5.41
CA THR A 195 -11.20 -31.40 6.57
C THR A 195 -9.80 -30.83 6.42
N GLU A 196 -9.47 -29.90 7.31
CA GLU A 196 -8.15 -29.37 7.72
C GLU A 196 -7.11 -28.98 6.63
N PRO A 197 -6.42 -27.84 6.77
CA PRO A 197 -5.38 -27.44 5.83
C PRO A 197 -4.20 -28.43 5.83
N MET A 198 -3.98 -29.11 4.71
CA MET A 198 -2.77 -29.87 4.42
C MET A 198 -1.57 -28.93 4.23
N ASN A 199 -0.58 -29.03 5.11
CA ASN A 199 0.77 -28.54 4.86
C ASN A 199 1.48 -29.44 3.81
N PRO A 200 2.39 -28.91 2.98
CA PRO A 200 3.24 -29.74 2.11
C PRO A 200 4.13 -30.69 2.93
N PRO A 201 4.49 -31.88 2.43
CA PRO A 201 5.37 -32.80 3.15
C PRO A 201 6.77 -32.20 3.26
N GLU A 202 7.23 -31.95 4.49
CA GLU A 202 8.66 -31.73 4.77
C GLU A 202 9.45 -33.00 4.39
N PRO A 203 10.74 -32.88 3.98
CA PRO A 203 11.63 -34.04 3.90
C PRO A 203 11.63 -34.76 5.26
N PRO A 204 11.83 -36.09 5.32
CA PRO A 204 11.66 -36.85 6.54
C PRO A 204 12.67 -36.38 7.59
N LYS A 205 12.25 -35.43 8.42
CA LYS A 205 12.88 -35.15 9.70
C LYS A 205 12.70 -36.43 10.50
N ALA A 206 13.81 -36.96 11.00
CA ALA A 206 13.83 -38.07 11.92
C ALA A 206 12.70 -37.87 12.94
N LYS A 207 11.86 -38.90 13.10
CA LYS A 207 10.78 -38.92 14.10
C LYS A 207 11.35 -38.25 15.36
N PRO A 208 10.78 -37.13 15.83
CA PRO A 208 11.00 -36.76 17.21
C PRO A 208 10.50 -37.97 17.97
N GLU A 209 11.40 -38.64 18.68
CA GLU A 209 10.97 -39.61 19.68
C GLU A 209 9.82 -38.97 20.46
N PRO A 210 8.72 -39.69 20.71
CA PRO A 210 7.64 -39.14 21.49
C PRO A 210 8.24 -38.64 22.79
N LYS A 211 8.33 -37.31 22.94
CA LYS A 211 8.65 -36.72 24.23
C LYS A 211 7.64 -37.33 25.19
N PRO A 212 8.07 -37.97 26.28
CA PRO A 212 7.17 -38.71 27.15
C PRO A 212 6.26 -37.73 27.90
N GLN A 213 5.18 -37.27 27.27
CA GLN A 213 4.12 -36.48 27.90
C GLN A 213 3.24 -37.32 28.82
N LYS A 214 3.34 -38.66 28.76
CA LYS A 214 2.65 -39.58 29.67
C LYS A 214 3.09 -39.49 31.14
N LYS A 215 4.13 -38.72 31.49
CA LYS A 215 4.67 -38.69 32.87
C LYS A 215 4.17 -37.53 33.74
N GLU A 216 3.53 -36.49 33.18
CA GLU A 216 3.01 -35.34 33.97
C GLU A 216 1.50 -35.43 34.27
N GLU A 217 0.70 -36.04 33.39
CA GLU A 217 -0.76 -36.16 33.59
C GLU A 217 -1.16 -37.09 34.77
N ASP A 218 -0.28 -38.01 35.18
CA ASP A 218 -0.55 -38.95 36.27
C ASP A 218 -0.37 -38.34 37.68
N ASN A 219 0.25 -37.16 37.80
CA ASN A 219 0.46 -36.44 39.07
C ASN A 219 -0.56 -35.33 39.34
N LEU A 220 -1.57 -35.17 38.49
CA LEU A 220 -2.63 -34.17 38.67
C LEU A 220 -3.70 -34.66 39.67
N PRO A 221 -4.28 -33.75 40.50
CA PRO A 221 -5.40 -34.09 41.37
C PRO A 221 -6.52 -34.82 40.61
N PRO A 222 -7.23 -35.78 41.24
CA PRO A 222 -8.29 -36.55 40.58
C PRO A 222 -9.37 -35.69 39.92
N GLU A 223 -9.69 -34.54 40.54
CA GLU A 223 -10.67 -33.57 40.03
C GLU A 223 -10.21 -32.93 38.72
N LYS A 224 -8.93 -32.53 38.62
CA LYS A 224 -8.36 -31.96 37.39
C LYS A 224 -8.29 -32.98 36.25
N ARG A 225 -8.01 -34.25 36.56
CA ARG A 225 -8.05 -35.33 35.55
C ARG A 225 -9.46 -35.51 34.98
N LYS A 226 -10.47 -35.54 35.86
CA LYS A 226 -11.88 -35.60 35.45
C LYS A 226 -12.29 -34.36 34.64
N ALA A 227 -11.88 -33.16 35.05
CA ALA A 227 -12.15 -31.93 34.30
C ALA A 227 -11.56 -31.96 32.87
N LEU A 228 -10.36 -32.52 32.71
CA LEU A 228 -9.74 -32.71 31.39
C LEU A 228 -10.46 -33.74 30.53
N GLU A 229 -11.02 -34.79 31.12
CA GLU A 229 -11.83 -35.80 30.43
C GLU A 229 -13.17 -35.21 29.98
N GLU A 230 -13.87 -34.49 30.86
CA GLU A 230 -15.09 -33.75 30.53
C GLU A 230 -14.82 -32.72 29.41
N LYS A 231 -13.69 -32.01 29.44
CA LYS A 231 -13.28 -31.13 28.32
C LYS A 231 -13.13 -31.90 27.00
N LYS A 232 -12.57 -33.12 27.02
CA LYS A 232 -12.41 -33.93 25.80
C LYS A 232 -13.79 -34.32 25.23
N LEU A 233 -14.71 -34.78 26.08
CA LEU A 233 -16.09 -35.09 25.71
C LEU A 233 -16.81 -33.85 25.16
N GLY A 234 -16.66 -32.70 25.83
CA GLY A 234 -17.21 -31.42 25.36
C GLY A 234 -16.65 -31.01 24.00
N ASN A 235 -15.35 -31.20 23.75
CA ASN A 235 -14.72 -30.93 22.45
C ASN A 235 -15.25 -31.86 21.35
N GLU A 236 -15.51 -33.14 21.67
CA GLU A 236 -16.11 -34.09 20.73
C GLU A 236 -17.56 -33.72 20.39
N ALA A 237 -18.37 -33.37 21.39
CA ALA A 237 -19.72 -32.88 21.21
C ALA A 237 -19.75 -31.57 20.40
N TYR A 238 -18.81 -30.64 20.67
CA TYR A 238 -18.65 -29.40 19.92
C TYR A 238 -18.37 -29.66 18.43
N LYS A 239 -17.45 -30.58 18.12
CA LYS A 239 -17.14 -30.97 16.74
C LYS A 239 -18.35 -31.58 16.02
N LYS A 240 -19.20 -32.31 16.76
CA LYS A 240 -20.47 -32.85 16.25
C LYS A 240 -21.59 -31.80 16.14
N ARG A 241 -21.33 -30.54 16.51
CA ARG A 241 -22.32 -29.46 16.65
C ARG A 241 -23.44 -29.75 17.66
N SER A 242 -23.23 -30.72 18.57
CA SER A 242 -24.10 -30.97 19.72
C SER A 242 -23.82 -29.94 20.81
N PHE A 243 -24.27 -28.70 20.60
CA PHE A 243 -23.89 -27.57 21.45
C PHE A 243 -24.39 -27.67 22.89
N GLU A 244 -25.59 -28.20 23.11
CA GLU A 244 -26.16 -28.38 24.45
C GLU A 244 -25.36 -29.40 25.26
N GLU A 245 -25.02 -30.53 24.65
CA GLU A 245 -24.17 -31.57 25.24
C GLU A 245 -22.75 -31.05 25.51
N ALA A 246 -22.19 -30.28 24.56
CA ALA A 246 -20.89 -29.62 24.75
C ALA A 246 -20.90 -28.66 25.95
N LEU A 247 -21.94 -27.84 26.10
CA LEU A 247 -22.12 -26.95 27.25
C LEU A 247 -22.23 -27.72 28.56
N GLN A 248 -22.95 -28.85 28.60
CA GLN A 248 -23.05 -29.69 29.79
C GLN A 248 -21.66 -30.19 30.23
N HIS A 249 -20.90 -30.75 29.30
CA HIS A 249 -19.54 -31.24 29.59
C HIS A 249 -18.58 -30.11 29.99
N TYR A 250 -18.61 -28.95 29.32
CA TYR A 250 -17.74 -27.83 29.70
C TYR A 250 -18.14 -27.21 31.04
N ASN A 251 -19.43 -27.07 31.36
CA ASN A 251 -19.87 -26.58 32.67
C ASN A 251 -19.44 -27.53 33.78
N LYS A 252 -19.57 -28.85 33.56
CA LYS A 252 -19.07 -29.86 34.51
C LYS A 252 -17.55 -29.79 34.67
N ALA A 253 -16.80 -29.49 33.61
CA ALA A 253 -15.35 -29.24 33.71
C ALA A 253 -15.03 -28.00 34.55
N VAL A 254 -15.82 -26.92 34.44
CA VAL A 254 -15.69 -25.71 35.28
C VAL A 254 -16.03 -25.99 36.75
N GLU A 255 -17.04 -26.83 37.03
CA GLU A 255 -17.38 -27.24 38.40
C GLU A 255 -16.23 -28.04 39.06
N LEU A 256 -15.54 -28.87 38.28
CA LEU A 256 -14.43 -29.71 38.74
C LEU A 256 -13.11 -28.94 38.87
N ASP A 257 -12.86 -27.96 38.00
CA ASP A 257 -11.70 -27.06 38.10
C ASP A 257 -12.08 -25.63 37.66
N PRO A 258 -12.51 -24.78 38.60
CA PRO A 258 -12.98 -23.43 38.31
C PRO A 258 -11.84 -22.43 38.03
N THR A 259 -10.58 -22.85 38.20
CA THR A 259 -9.39 -21.98 38.07
C THR A 259 -8.91 -21.86 36.62
N GLU A 260 -9.37 -22.74 35.74
CA GLU A 260 -8.87 -22.86 34.38
C GLU A 260 -9.71 -22.04 33.38
N ILE A 261 -9.07 -21.07 32.73
CA ILE A 261 -9.68 -20.18 31.75
C ILE A 261 -10.15 -20.93 30.48
N VAL A 262 -9.49 -22.02 30.11
CA VAL A 262 -9.76 -22.74 28.85
C VAL A 262 -11.20 -23.26 28.78
N TYR A 263 -11.78 -23.72 29.88
CA TYR A 263 -13.16 -24.23 29.87
C TYR A 263 -14.17 -23.11 29.63
N LEU A 264 -13.98 -21.94 30.26
CA LEU A 264 -14.82 -20.76 30.04
C LEU A 264 -14.71 -20.26 28.60
N LEU A 265 -13.51 -20.30 28.02
CA LEU A 265 -13.32 -20.02 26.59
C LEU A 265 -14.06 -21.03 25.71
N ASN A 266 -14.05 -22.31 26.03
CA ASN A 266 -14.79 -23.30 25.23
C ASN A 266 -16.31 -23.06 25.28
N ILE A 267 -16.86 -22.71 26.44
CA ILE A 267 -18.27 -22.29 26.59
C ILE A 267 -18.56 -21.06 25.73
N ALA A 268 -17.69 -20.05 25.78
CA ALA A 268 -17.86 -18.84 24.96
C ALA A 268 -17.81 -19.16 23.46
N ALA A 269 -17.01 -20.14 23.04
CA ALA A 269 -16.98 -20.60 21.64
C ALA A 269 -18.33 -21.20 21.23
N VAL A 270 -18.97 -21.99 22.09
CA VAL A 270 -20.31 -22.53 21.82
C VAL A 270 -21.33 -21.40 21.63
N TYR A 271 -21.37 -20.44 22.55
CA TYR A 271 -22.29 -19.30 22.44
C TYR A 271 -22.03 -18.47 21.18
N PHE A 272 -20.76 -18.34 20.76
CA PHE A 272 -20.41 -17.66 19.51
C PHE A 272 -20.99 -18.39 18.29
N GLU A 273 -20.86 -19.72 18.22
CA GLU A 273 -21.42 -20.54 17.12
C GLU A 273 -22.96 -20.53 17.11
N GLN A 274 -23.59 -20.50 18.29
CA GLN A 274 -25.03 -20.34 18.43
C GLN A 274 -25.53 -18.92 18.09
N LYS A 275 -24.64 -18.00 17.73
CA LYS A 275 -24.92 -16.56 17.47
C LYS A 275 -25.45 -15.82 18.70
N GLU A 276 -25.27 -16.37 19.89
CA GLU A 276 -25.60 -15.75 21.16
C GLU A 276 -24.45 -14.84 21.62
N TYR A 277 -24.19 -13.77 20.85
CA TYR A 277 -23.00 -12.94 21.00
C TYR A 277 -22.87 -12.30 22.39
N GLN A 278 -23.98 -11.91 23.02
CA GLN A 278 -24.01 -11.26 24.31
C GLN A 278 -23.62 -12.25 25.42
N LYS A 279 -24.10 -13.50 25.34
CA LYS A 279 -23.66 -14.57 26.26
C LYS A 279 -22.20 -14.93 26.03
N CYS A 280 -21.75 -14.97 24.78
CA CYS A 280 -20.34 -15.17 24.44
C CYS A 280 -19.44 -14.08 25.07
N ILE A 281 -19.84 -12.81 24.99
CA ILE A 281 -19.08 -11.68 25.55
C ILE A 281 -19.01 -11.80 27.07
N ALA A 282 -20.16 -11.97 27.74
CA ALA A 282 -20.20 -12.13 29.20
C ALA A 282 -19.34 -13.32 29.67
N GLN A 283 -19.37 -14.43 28.94
CA GLN A 283 -18.56 -15.60 29.26
C GLN A 283 -17.06 -15.35 29.04
N CYS A 284 -16.68 -14.59 28.00
CA CYS A 284 -15.28 -14.21 27.79
C CYS A 284 -14.78 -13.23 28.86
N GLU A 285 -15.62 -12.30 29.33
CA GLU A 285 -15.28 -11.39 30.42
C GLU A 285 -15.03 -12.16 31.72
N LYS A 286 -15.91 -13.10 32.05
CA LYS A 286 -15.69 -14.04 33.16
C LYS A 286 -14.40 -14.86 32.99
N ALA A 287 -14.09 -15.30 31.76
CA ALA A 287 -12.85 -16.02 31.46
C ALA A 287 -11.60 -15.14 31.72
N ILE A 288 -11.66 -13.85 31.38
CA ILE A 288 -10.57 -12.89 31.63
C ILE A 288 -10.36 -12.67 33.13
N GLU A 289 -11.44 -12.51 33.89
CA GLU A 289 -11.39 -12.35 35.35
C GLU A 289 -10.71 -13.55 36.00
N VAL A 290 -11.22 -14.76 35.75
CA VAL A 290 -10.65 -16.01 36.27
C VAL A 290 -9.21 -16.21 35.81
N GLY A 291 -8.91 -15.91 34.54
CA GLY A 291 -7.57 -16.00 34.00
C GLY A 291 -6.57 -15.04 34.68
N ARG A 292 -7.00 -13.82 35.01
CA ARG A 292 -6.14 -12.84 35.71
C ARG A 292 -5.93 -13.21 37.17
N GLU A 293 -6.99 -13.64 37.86
CA GLU A 293 -6.92 -14.10 39.25
C GLU A 293 -5.98 -15.29 39.42
N ASN A 294 -6.02 -16.23 38.47
CA ASN A 294 -5.23 -17.46 38.51
C ASN A 294 -3.91 -17.38 37.70
N ARG A 295 -3.53 -16.17 37.22
CA ARG A 295 -2.28 -15.92 36.46
C ARG A 295 -2.11 -16.84 35.24
N ALA A 296 -3.20 -17.05 34.50
CA ALA A 296 -3.19 -17.82 33.26
C ALA A 296 -2.29 -17.16 32.19
N ASP A 297 -1.88 -17.95 31.20
CA ASP A 297 -1.07 -17.46 30.07
C ASP A 297 -1.74 -16.26 29.40
N PHE A 298 -1.01 -15.16 29.24
CA PHE A 298 -1.47 -13.93 28.60
C PHE A 298 -2.02 -14.16 27.18
N LYS A 299 -1.58 -15.21 26.49
CA LYS A 299 -2.14 -15.63 25.18
C LYS A 299 -3.59 -16.09 25.28
N LEU A 300 -4.00 -16.71 26.39
CA LEU A 300 -5.38 -17.14 26.61
C LEU A 300 -6.28 -15.95 26.92
N ILE A 301 -5.77 -14.98 27.68
CA ILE A 301 -6.45 -13.69 27.92
C ILE A 301 -6.61 -12.93 26.59
N ALA A 302 -5.57 -12.88 25.76
CA ALA A 302 -5.65 -12.29 24.42
C ALA A 302 -6.70 -13.01 23.54
N LYS A 303 -6.79 -14.34 23.59
CA LYS A 303 -7.83 -15.10 22.88
C LYS A 303 -9.24 -14.73 23.35
N ALA A 304 -9.44 -14.49 24.64
CA ALA A 304 -10.71 -14.03 25.18
C ALA A 304 -11.10 -12.66 24.59
N PHE A 305 -10.18 -11.68 24.64
CA PHE A 305 -10.40 -10.36 24.06
C PHE A 305 -10.65 -10.41 22.54
N THR A 306 -9.88 -11.24 21.83
CA THR A 306 -10.09 -11.48 20.39
C THR A 306 -11.51 -11.96 20.15
N ARG A 307 -12.00 -12.96 20.89
CA ARG A 307 -13.35 -13.50 20.72
C ARG A 307 -14.45 -12.47 21.00
N ILE A 308 -14.28 -11.61 22.01
CA ILE A 308 -15.18 -10.46 22.23
C ILE A 308 -15.17 -9.52 21.02
N GLY A 309 -13.99 -9.21 20.49
CA GLY A 309 -13.86 -8.43 19.25
C GLY A 309 -14.62 -9.05 18.08
N HIS A 310 -14.53 -10.37 17.89
CA HIS A 310 -15.28 -11.08 16.85
C HIS A 310 -16.80 -11.03 17.09
N ALA A 311 -17.25 -11.12 18.33
CA ALA A 311 -18.68 -11.00 18.66
C ALA A 311 -19.21 -9.60 18.29
N TYR A 312 -18.52 -8.53 18.69
CA TYR A 312 -18.90 -7.16 18.30
C TYR A 312 -18.81 -6.92 16.80
N LYS A 313 -17.82 -7.51 16.13
CA LYS A 313 -17.70 -7.48 14.65
C LYS A 313 -18.93 -8.11 14.00
N LYS A 314 -19.42 -9.25 14.49
CA LYS A 314 -20.64 -9.91 13.98
C LYS A 314 -21.92 -9.12 14.27
N MET A 315 -21.92 -8.31 15.33
CA MET A 315 -22.99 -7.38 15.65
C MET A 315 -22.87 -6.03 14.92
N GLU A 316 -21.89 -5.85 14.03
CA GLU A 316 -21.58 -4.60 13.32
C GLU A 316 -21.31 -3.41 14.27
N ASN A 317 -20.95 -3.67 15.53
CA ASN A 317 -20.53 -2.65 16.47
C ASN A 317 -19.02 -2.43 16.34
N TRP A 318 -18.62 -1.76 15.27
CA TRP A 318 -17.21 -1.58 14.88
C TRP A 318 -16.38 -0.88 15.95
N LYS A 319 -16.96 0.12 16.63
CA LYS A 319 -16.29 0.88 17.69
C LYS A 319 -15.90 -0.01 18.86
N GLN A 320 -16.82 -0.84 19.35
CA GLN A 320 -16.51 -1.79 20.42
C GLN A 320 -15.58 -2.90 19.94
N ALA A 321 -15.77 -3.42 18.72
CA ALA A 321 -14.87 -4.42 18.15
C ALA A 321 -13.41 -3.93 18.14
N LYS A 322 -13.17 -2.68 17.70
CA LYS A 322 -11.86 -2.04 17.72
C LYS A 322 -11.24 -2.03 19.12
N VAL A 323 -11.98 -1.56 20.13
CA VAL A 323 -11.49 -1.47 21.52
C VAL A 323 -11.02 -2.83 22.03
N TYR A 324 -11.80 -3.90 21.78
CA TYR A 324 -11.43 -5.24 22.25
C TYR A 324 -10.30 -5.88 21.45
N TYR A 325 -10.16 -5.57 20.16
CA TYR A 325 -8.97 -5.96 19.39
C TYR A 325 -7.70 -5.22 19.83
N GLU A 326 -7.79 -3.95 20.20
CA GLU A 326 -6.67 -3.19 20.80
C GLU A 326 -6.28 -3.78 22.16
N LYS A 327 -7.26 -4.11 23.01
CA LYS A 327 -7.02 -4.83 24.27
C LYS A 327 -6.33 -6.17 24.03
N SER A 328 -6.79 -6.96 23.06
CA SER A 328 -6.12 -8.22 22.68
C SER A 328 -4.67 -8.00 22.25
N MET A 329 -4.40 -6.95 21.46
CA MET A 329 -3.05 -6.62 20.98
C MET A 329 -2.12 -6.14 22.10
N SER A 330 -2.68 -5.53 23.15
CA SER A 330 -1.91 -5.15 24.34
C SER A 330 -1.44 -6.37 25.15
N GLU A 331 -2.21 -7.46 25.13
CA GLU A 331 -1.86 -8.72 25.81
C GLU A 331 -0.93 -9.59 24.94
N HIS A 332 -1.25 -9.79 23.66
CA HIS A 332 -0.43 -10.56 22.73
C HIS A 332 -0.58 -10.05 21.29
N ARG A 333 0.51 -9.50 20.76
CA ARG A 333 0.55 -8.90 19.42
C ARG A 333 0.61 -9.96 18.32
N THR A 334 -0.42 -10.03 17.49
CA THR A 334 -0.47 -10.93 16.32
C THR A 334 -0.70 -10.15 15.02
N PRO A 335 -0.14 -10.60 13.88
CA PRO A 335 -0.37 -9.98 12.58
C PRO A 335 -1.85 -9.96 12.16
N GLU A 336 -2.58 -11.02 12.49
CA GLU A 336 -4.02 -11.19 12.18
C GLU A 336 -4.88 -10.09 12.81
N ILE A 337 -4.67 -9.79 14.10
CA ILE A 337 -5.45 -8.74 14.77
C ILE A 337 -5.03 -7.35 14.28
N LYS A 338 -3.75 -7.17 13.89
CA LYS A 338 -3.29 -5.93 13.26
C LYS A 338 -4.01 -5.67 11.93
N THR A 339 -4.14 -6.68 11.06
CA THR A 339 -4.86 -6.52 9.79
C THR A 339 -6.33 -6.23 10.04
N LEU A 340 -6.95 -6.94 10.99
CA LEU A 340 -8.35 -6.77 11.33
C LEU A 340 -8.67 -5.37 11.89
N LEU A 341 -7.79 -4.83 12.74
CA LEU A 341 -7.87 -3.44 13.21
C LEU A 341 -7.80 -2.45 12.05
N SER A 342 -6.90 -2.66 11.10
CA SER A 342 -6.79 -1.78 9.93
C SER A 342 -8.06 -1.79 9.08
N ASP A 343 -8.75 -2.92 8.97
CA ASP A 343 -9.99 -3.02 8.19
C ASP A 343 -11.16 -2.38 8.93
N ILE A 344 -11.27 -2.60 10.23
CA ILE A 344 -12.28 -1.95 11.07
C ILE A 344 -12.10 -0.43 11.10
N ASP A 345 -10.86 0.06 11.15
CA ASP A 345 -10.57 1.48 11.06
C ASP A 345 -11.05 2.11 9.74
N LYS A 346 -10.95 1.39 8.62
CA LYS A 346 -11.48 1.87 7.34
C LYS A 346 -13.00 1.97 7.38
N ILE A 347 -13.67 0.95 7.92
CA ILE A 347 -15.14 0.90 8.04
C ILE A 347 -15.62 2.06 8.92
N ILE A 348 -15.04 2.23 10.11
CA ILE A 348 -15.38 3.32 11.03
C ILE A 348 -15.20 4.68 10.36
N ARG A 349 -14.07 4.91 9.69
CA ARG A 349 -13.82 6.17 8.96
C ARG A 349 -14.83 6.41 7.84
N GLU A 350 -15.26 5.37 7.15
CA GLU A 350 -16.24 5.49 6.09
C GLU A 350 -17.64 5.79 6.64
N GLU A 351 -18.06 5.14 7.73
CA GLU A 351 -19.31 5.45 8.43
C GLU A 351 -19.31 6.87 8.99
N GLU A 352 -18.22 7.28 9.63
CA GLU A 352 -18.05 8.64 10.14
C GLU A 352 -18.06 9.66 9.01
N ARG A 353 -17.38 9.39 7.89
CA ARG A 353 -17.43 10.25 6.70
C ARG A 353 -18.86 10.38 6.18
N LYS A 354 -19.59 9.27 6.01
CA LYS A 354 -20.98 9.28 5.51
C LYS A 354 -21.91 10.04 6.47
N ALA A 355 -21.76 9.84 7.78
CA ALA A 355 -22.52 10.55 8.79
C ALA A 355 -22.15 12.05 8.88
N TYR A 356 -20.96 12.43 8.41
CA TYR A 356 -20.50 13.81 8.39
C TYR A 356 -21.01 14.61 7.17
N ILE A 357 -21.50 13.93 6.14
CA ILE A 357 -22.01 14.56 4.92
C ILE A 357 -23.29 15.31 5.23
N ASP A 358 -23.28 16.63 4.99
CA ASP A 358 -24.37 17.56 5.23
C ASP A 358 -24.25 18.71 4.21
N PRO A 359 -24.97 18.63 3.07
CA PRO A 359 -24.88 19.64 2.02
C PRO A 359 -25.31 21.05 2.46
N GLU A 360 -26.26 21.17 3.39
CA GLU A 360 -26.73 22.48 3.87
C GLU A 360 -25.65 23.17 4.69
N LYS A 361 -25.04 22.44 5.64
CA LYS A 361 -23.89 22.97 6.39
C LYS A 361 -22.67 23.23 5.51
N ALA A 362 -22.50 22.46 4.43
CA ALA A 362 -21.42 22.71 3.47
C ALA A 362 -21.58 24.09 2.78
N GLU A 363 -22.81 24.46 2.42
CA GLU A 363 -23.11 25.76 1.83
C GLU A 363 -22.91 26.91 2.84
N GLU A 364 -23.30 26.73 4.10
CA GLU A 364 -23.04 27.71 5.17
C GLU A 364 -21.52 27.96 5.35
N GLU A 365 -20.74 26.89 5.46
CA GLU A 365 -19.27 26.97 5.57
C GLU A 365 -18.64 27.63 4.34
N LYS A 366 -19.16 27.36 3.14
CA LYS A 366 -18.73 28.05 1.92
C LYS A 366 -19.00 29.55 2.00
N GLU A 367 -20.14 30.00 2.53
CA GLU A 367 -20.39 31.44 2.69
C GLU A 367 -19.47 32.10 3.72
N PHE A 368 -19.16 31.43 4.84
CA PHE A 368 -18.12 31.91 5.76
C PHE A 368 -16.75 32.00 5.09
N GLY A 369 -16.39 31.00 4.28
CA GLY A 369 -15.18 31.02 3.47
C GLY A 369 -15.16 32.19 2.48
N ASN A 370 -16.28 32.47 1.81
CA ASN A 370 -16.43 33.61 0.90
C ASN A 370 -16.23 34.94 1.61
N GLN A 371 -16.76 35.08 2.84
CA GLN A 371 -16.56 36.29 3.63
C GLN A 371 -15.09 36.46 3.99
N LYS A 372 -14.42 35.42 4.49
CA LYS A 372 -12.99 35.49 4.83
C LYS A 372 -12.11 35.75 3.61
N TYR A 373 -12.48 35.23 2.45
CA TYR A 373 -11.81 35.54 1.19
C TYR A 373 -11.89 37.04 0.85
N LYS A 374 -13.07 37.66 1.03
CA LYS A 374 -13.27 39.11 0.82
C LYS A 374 -12.50 39.94 1.83
N ASP A 375 -12.41 39.47 3.08
CA ASP A 375 -11.63 40.11 4.15
C ASP A 375 -10.11 40.02 3.89
N GLY A 376 -9.66 39.22 2.92
CA GLY A 376 -8.25 38.97 2.62
C GLY A 376 -7.59 37.92 3.53
N ASP A 377 -8.36 37.30 4.44
CA ASP A 377 -7.91 36.22 5.32
C ASP A 377 -8.02 34.87 4.60
N TYR A 378 -7.08 34.64 3.67
CA TYR A 378 -7.02 33.41 2.89
C TYR A 378 -6.81 32.14 3.72
N PRO A 379 -5.98 32.12 4.79
CA PRO A 379 -5.86 30.94 5.66
C PRO A 379 -7.18 30.57 6.35
N ALA A 380 -7.93 31.54 6.88
CA ALA A 380 -9.25 31.25 7.46
C ALA A 380 -10.25 30.79 6.39
N ALA A 381 -10.24 31.41 5.20
CA ALA A 381 -11.08 30.98 4.09
C ALA A 381 -10.80 29.51 3.69
N ILE A 382 -9.53 29.10 3.63
CA ILE A 382 -9.14 27.71 3.37
C ILE A 382 -9.70 26.75 4.43
N LYS A 383 -9.71 27.15 5.70
CA LYS A 383 -10.28 26.34 6.79
C LYS A 383 -11.77 26.07 6.54
N HIS A 384 -12.54 27.12 6.24
CA HIS A 384 -13.97 27.03 5.96
C HIS A 384 -14.27 26.24 4.68
N TYR A 385 -13.54 26.49 3.57
CA TYR A 385 -13.72 25.69 2.36
C TYR A 385 -13.31 24.22 2.52
N SER A 386 -12.30 23.93 3.34
CA SER A 386 -11.92 22.56 3.65
C SER A 386 -12.98 21.84 4.48
N GLU A 387 -13.66 22.56 5.37
CA GLU A 387 -14.79 22.04 6.10
C GLU A 387 -15.99 21.79 5.19
N ALA A 388 -16.33 22.73 4.29
CA ALA A 388 -17.35 22.53 3.26
C ALA A 388 -17.08 21.28 2.41
N ILE A 389 -15.82 21.04 2.01
CA ILE A 389 -15.42 19.82 1.28
C ILE A 389 -15.62 18.55 2.11
N ARG A 390 -15.40 18.57 3.44
CA ARG A 390 -15.67 17.39 4.27
C ARG A 390 -17.17 17.09 4.37
N ARG A 391 -17.99 18.13 4.40
CA ARG A 391 -19.45 18.06 4.49
C ARG A 391 -20.12 17.71 3.17
N ASN A 392 -19.54 18.10 2.04
CA ASN A 392 -20.01 17.74 0.72
C ASN A 392 -18.81 17.66 -0.25
N PRO A 393 -18.20 16.47 -0.38
CA PRO A 393 -16.96 16.29 -1.15
C PRO A 393 -17.16 16.29 -2.66
N ASP A 394 -18.41 16.24 -3.14
CA ASP A 394 -18.73 16.05 -4.55
C ASP A 394 -19.03 17.37 -5.29
N ASP A 395 -19.14 18.50 -4.57
CA ASP A 395 -19.37 19.80 -5.22
C ASP A 395 -18.02 20.47 -5.63
N PRO A 396 -17.78 20.69 -6.93
CA PRO A 396 -16.55 21.28 -7.43
C PRO A 396 -16.33 22.74 -6.98
N LYS A 397 -17.38 23.47 -6.57
CA LYS A 397 -17.29 24.88 -6.18
C LYS A 397 -16.34 25.09 -5.00
N TYR A 398 -16.37 24.20 -4.02
CA TYR A 398 -15.56 24.36 -2.80
C TYR A 398 -14.06 24.21 -3.10
N TYR A 399 -13.69 23.22 -3.91
CA TYR A 399 -12.33 23.03 -4.38
C TYR A 399 -11.87 24.22 -5.23
N SER A 400 -12.73 24.71 -6.13
CA SER A 400 -12.43 25.90 -6.94
C SER A 400 -12.15 27.13 -6.06
N ASN A 401 -12.98 27.37 -5.04
CA ASN A 401 -12.81 28.51 -4.14
C ASN A 401 -11.55 28.37 -3.26
N ARG A 402 -11.23 27.15 -2.80
CA ARG A 402 -9.99 26.88 -2.05
C ARG A 402 -8.75 27.04 -2.93
N ALA A 403 -8.78 26.60 -4.19
CA ALA A 403 -7.73 26.83 -5.17
C ALA A 403 -7.46 28.33 -5.39
N ALA A 404 -8.51 29.16 -5.35
CA ALA A 404 -8.38 30.61 -5.39
C ALA A 404 -7.52 31.16 -4.24
N CYS A 405 -7.75 30.65 -3.02
CA CYS A 405 -7.00 31.03 -1.83
C CYS A 405 -5.55 30.59 -1.93
N TYR A 406 -5.31 29.35 -2.36
CA TYR A 406 -3.95 28.83 -2.58
C TYR A 406 -3.17 29.64 -3.62
N THR A 407 -3.84 30.08 -4.69
CA THR A 407 -3.24 30.97 -5.69
C THR A 407 -2.80 32.29 -5.06
N LYS A 408 -3.60 32.88 -4.17
CA LYS A 408 -3.26 34.13 -3.46
C LYS A 408 -2.12 33.96 -2.46
N LEU A 409 -1.98 32.77 -1.87
CA LEU A 409 -0.90 32.41 -0.95
C LEU A 409 0.35 31.86 -1.65
N ALA A 410 0.38 31.82 -2.98
CA ALA A 410 1.44 31.18 -3.77
C ALA A 410 1.68 29.70 -3.45
N ALA A 411 0.68 29.01 -2.87
CA ALA A 411 0.70 27.57 -2.59
C ALA A 411 0.24 26.78 -3.84
N PHE A 412 0.96 26.97 -4.95
CA PHE A 412 0.50 26.55 -6.29
C PHE A 412 0.25 25.04 -6.41
N ASP A 413 1.07 24.20 -5.78
CA ASP A 413 0.91 22.74 -5.85
C ASP A 413 -0.42 22.26 -5.22
N LEU A 414 -0.85 22.89 -4.11
CA LEU A 414 -2.13 22.58 -3.48
C LEU A 414 -3.30 23.09 -4.33
N GLY A 415 -3.15 24.28 -4.92
CA GLY A 415 -4.14 24.83 -5.84
C GLY A 415 -4.32 23.99 -7.10
N LEU A 416 -3.24 23.44 -7.68
CA LEU A 416 -3.33 22.55 -8.84
C LEU A 416 -4.08 21.26 -8.52
N LYS A 417 -3.81 20.64 -7.35
CA LYS A 417 -4.53 19.45 -6.90
C LYS A 417 -6.04 19.71 -6.77
N ASP A 418 -6.41 20.86 -6.20
CA ASP A 418 -7.82 21.26 -6.12
C ASP A 418 -8.42 21.48 -7.51
N CYS A 419 -7.71 22.13 -8.43
CA CYS A 419 -8.16 22.30 -9.81
C CYS A 419 -8.29 20.97 -10.56
N GLU A 420 -7.41 20.00 -10.33
CA GLU A 420 -7.52 18.65 -10.88
C GLU A 420 -8.76 17.94 -10.34
N LYS A 421 -9.02 18.07 -9.03
CA LYS A 421 -10.24 17.50 -8.43
C LYS A 421 -11.51 18.15 -8.97
N VAL A 422 -11.50 19.47 -9.22
CA VAL A 422 -12.60 20.17 -9.88
C VAL A 422 -12.89 19.57 -11.27
N VAL A 423 -11.84 19.37 -12.08
CA VAL A 423 -11.98 18.80 -13.43
C VAL A 423 -12.41 17.33 -13.38
N GLU A 424 -11.99 16.57 -12.38
CA GLU A 424 -12.43 15.19 -12.15
C GLU A 424 -13.93 15.12 -11.79
N LEU A 425 -14.41 16.02 -10.92
CA LEU A 425 -15.81 16.07 -10.47
C LEU A 425 -16.74 16.62 -11.56
N ASP A 426 -16.34 17.72 -12.21
CA ASP A 426 -17.09 18.35 -13.29
C ASP A 426 -16.14 18.91 -14.37
N PRO A 427 -15.89 18.15 -15.44
CA PRO A 427 -15.07 18.59 -16.57
C PRO A 427 -15.61 19.84 -17.28
N LYS A 428 -16.91 20.14 -17.15
CA LYS A 428 -17.56 21.33 -17.76
C LYS A 428 -17.47 22.56 -16.87
N PHE A 429 -16.90 22.46 -15.67
CA PHE A 429 -16.76 23.57 -14.75
C PHE A 429 -15.66 24.54 -15.20
N ILE A 430 -16.03 25.52 -16.03
CA ILE A 430 -15.13 26.48 -16.70
C ILE A 430 -14.15 27.16 -15.72
N LYS A 431 -14.65 27.57 -14.53
CA LYS A 431 -13.81 28.23 -13.51
C LYS A 431 -12.66 27.34 -13.02
N GLY A 432 -12.80 26.01 -13.05
CA GLY A 432 -11.73 25.08 -12.71
C GLY A 432 -10.56 25.18 -13.68
N TRP A 433 -10.85 25.16 -14.98
CA TRP A 433 -9.87 25.31 -16.05
C TRP A 433 -9.18 26.68 -16.03
N ILE A 434 -9.94 27.75 -15.81
CA ILE A 434 -9.39 29.10 -15.69
C ILE A 434 -8.44 29.19 -14.49
N ARG A 435 -8.83 28.69 -13.31
CA ARG A 435 -7.96 28.69 -12.12
C ARG A 435 -6.70 27.86 -12.34
N LYS A 436 -6.81 26.71 -13.00
CA LYS A 436 -5.66 25.89 -13.41
C LYS A 436 -4.71 26.67 -14.30
N GLY A 437 -5.23 27.37 -15.32
CA GLY A 437 -4.46 28.23 -16.20
C GLY A 437 -3.71 29.33 -15.44
N LYS A 438 -4.39 30.03 -14.52
CA LYS A 438 -3.77 31.09 -13.70
C LYS A 438 -2.64 30.59 -12.81
N ILE A 439 -2.82 29.44 -12.17
CA ILE A 439 -1.78 28.85 -11.33
C ILE A 439 -0.58 28.45 -12.19
N LEU A 440 -0.79 27.79 -13.32
CA LEU A 440 0.28 27.39 -14.24
C LEU A 440 1.03 28.59 -14.82
N GLN A 441 0.32 29.68 -15.09
CA GLN A 441 0.91 30.95 -15.51
C GLN A 441 1.79 31.54 -14.38
N ALA A 442 1.32 31.54 -13.14
CA ALA A 442 2.09 31.98 -11.98
C ALA A 442 3.34 31.10 -11.73
N MET A 443 3.27 29.81 -12.06
CA MET A 443 4.40 28.86 -12.02
C MET A 443 5.34 28.95 -13.22
N GLN A 444 5.16 29.93 -14.12
CA GLN A 444 5.97 30.10 -15.34
C GLN A 444 5.92 28.88 -16.28
N GLN A 445 4.77 28.20 -16.35
CA GLN A 445 4.48 27.09 -17.27
C GLN A 445 3.43 27.53 -18.33
N PRO A 446 3.77 28.49 -19.23
CA PRO A 446 2.84 29.07 -20.19
C PRO A 446 2.24 28.05 -21.17
N GLY A 447 2.99 27.03 -21.61
CA GLY A 447 2.46 25.98 -22.51
C GLY A 447 1.30 25.20 -21.89
N LYS A 448 1.47 24.72 -20.64
CA LYS A 448 0.37 24.05 -19.93
C LYS A 448 -0.77 25.00 -19.57
N ALA A 449 -0.45 26.25 -19.27
CA ALA A 449 -1.46 27.28 -19.03
C ALA A 449 -2.32 27.54 -20.27
N LEU A 450 -1.71 27.57 -21.46
CA LEU A 450 -2.42 27.69 -22.75
C LEU A 450 -3.41 26.55 -22.94
N SER A 451 -2.99 25.30 -22.75
CA SER A 451 -3.91 24.15 -22.87
C SER A 451 -5.08 24.26 -21.88
N ALA A 452 -4.83 24.70 -20.64
CA ALA A 452 -5.90 24.88 -19.65
C ALA A 452 -6.89 26.00 -20.05
N TYR A 453 -6.40 27.15 -20.54
CA TYR A 453 -7.27 28.21 -21.04
C TYR A 453 -7.99 27.82 -22.33
N GLN A 454 -7.36 27.06 -23.22
CA GLN A 454 -7.98 26.53 -24.42
C GLN A 454 -9.15 25.61 -24.06
N LYS A 455 -8.98 24.73 -23.06
CA LYS A 455 -10.08 23.90 -22.54
C LYS A 455 -11.22 24.72 -21.96
N ALA A 456 -10.92 25.83 -21.28
CA ALA A 456 -11.96 26.77 -20.82
C ALA A 456 -12.70 27.43 -22.00
N LEU A 457 -11.99 27.80 -23.07
CA LEU A 457 -12.56 28.43 -24.26
C LEU A 457 -13.33 27.45 -25.17
N GLU A 458 -12.96 26.17 -25.17
CA GLU A 458 -13.75 25.11 -25.82
C GLU A 458 -15.15 24.98 -25.18
N LEU A 459 -15.25 25.23 -23.87
CA LEU A 459 -16.51 25.19 -23.13
C LEU A 459 -17.29 26.51 -23.23
N ASP A 460 -16.60 27.65 -23.18
CA ASP A 460 -17.18 28.98 -23.35
C ASP A 460 -16.25 29.89 -24.16
N PRO A 461 -16.47 29.99 -25.49
CA PRO A 461 -15.62 30.77 -26.39
C PRO A 461 -15.59 32.28 -26.11
N GLN A 462 -16.60 32.81 -25.40
CA GLN A 462 -16.73 34.24 -25.11
C GLN A 462 -16.26 34.58 -23.69
N ASN A 463 -15.66 33.62 -22.97
CA ASN A 463 -15.19 33.84 -21.62
C ASN A 463 -14.03 34.84 -21.59
N SER A 464 -14.27 36.04 -21.07
CA SER A 464 -13.28 37.12 -21.05
C SER A 464 -12.00 36.76 -20.29
N GLU A 465 -12.15 36.09 -19.14
CA GLU A 465 -11.03 35.71 -18.27
C GLU A 465 -10.15 34.61 -18.91
N ALA A 466 -10.77 33.65 -19.60
CA ALA A 466 -10.03 32.63 -20.35
C ALA A 466 -9.36 33.23 -21.61
N LEU A 467 -10.03 34.14 -22.33
CA LEU A 467 -9.47 34.82 -23.50
C LEU A 467 -8.25 35.67 -23.14
N GLU A 468 -8.33 36.43 -22.05
CA GLU A 468 -7.23 37.24 -21.54
C GLU A 468 -6.05 36.37 -21.10
N GLY A 469 -6.32 35.32 -20.32
CA GLY A 469 -5.31 34.35 -19.89
C GLY A 469 -4.63 33.65 -21.08
N TYR A 470 -5.40 33.25 -22.08
CA TYR A 470 -4.89 32.65 -23.31
C TYR A 470 -3.98 33.62 -24.07
N ARG A 471 -4.43 34.86 -24.32
CA ARG A 471 -3.62 35.90 -25.00
C ARG A 471 -2.33 36.21 -24.24
N SER A 472 -2.41 36.36 -22.93
CA SER A 472 -1.25 36.64 -22.07
C SER A 472 -0.21 35.52 -22.16
N CYS A 473 -0.63 34.26 -22.07
CA CYS A 473 0.27 33.12 -22.20
C CYS A 473 0.81 32.96 -23.62
N ALA A 474 0.02 33.27 -24.66
CA ALA A 474 0.44 33.18 -26.05
C ALA A 474 1.55 34.20 -26.35
N VAL A 475 1.41 35.46 -25.90
CA VAL A 475 2.45 36.49 -26.04
C VAL A 475 3.72 36.08 -25.29
N SER A 476 3.58 35.58 -24.05
CA SER A 476 4.72 35.10 -23.26
C SER A 476 5.44 33.90 -23.91
N ALA A 477 4.70 32.98 -24.54
CA ALA A 477 5.28 31.85 -25.26
C ALA A 477 6.01 32.30 -26.54
N THR A 478 5.51 33.33 -27.23
CA THR A 478 6.08 33.79 -28.51
C THR A 478 7.33 34.68 -28.32
N SER A 479 7.56 35.20 -27.12
CA SER A 479 8.58 36.23 -26.87
C SER A 479 10.03 35.74 -26.82
N ASN A 480 10.30 34.42 -26.71
CA ASN A 480 11.67 33.90 -26.68
C ASN A 480 11.82 32.53 -27.38
N PRO A 481 11.96 32.51 -28.73
CA PRO A 481 11.96 31.28 -29.53
C PRO A 481 13.04 30.26 -29.12
N GLU A 482 14.20 30.73 -28.64
CA GLU A 482 15.28 29.85 -28.19
C GLU A 482 14.95 29.14 -26.86
N GLU A 483 14.29 29.81 -25.92
CA GLU A 483 13.85 29.22 -24.66
C GLU A 483 12.71 28.22 -24.85
N VAL A 484 11.76 28.53 -25.75
CA VAL A 484 10.69 27.60 -26.14
C VAL A 484 11.29 26.33 -26.74
N ARG A 485 12.23 26.48 -27.67
CA ARG A 485 12.94 25.35 -28.27
C ARG A 485 13.72 24.55 -27.24
N LYS A 486 14.43 25.21 -26.32
CA LYS A 486 15.20 24.57 -25.25
C LYS A 486 14.31 23.79 -24.28
N ARG A 487 13.15 24.35 -23.90
CA ARG A 487 12.18 23.71 -23.00
C ARG A 487 11.47 22.53 -23.67
N ALA A 488 11.02 22.70 -24.91
CA ALA A 488 10.37 21.64 -25.65
C ALA A 488 11.32 20.47 -25.93
N MET A 489 12.61 20.75 -26.21
CA MET A 489 13.65 19.73 -26.37
C MET A 489 14.08 19.07 -25.06
N ALA A 490 13.64 19.56 -23.89
CA ALA A 490 13.86 18.89 -22.61
C ALA A 490 12.80 17.81 -22.31
N ASP A 491 11.69 17.79 -23.05
CA ASP A 491 10.62 16.79 -22.91
C ASP A 491 10.97 15.52 -23.74
N PRO A 492 11.16 14.35 -23.09
CA PRO A 492 11.48 13.10 -23.79
C PRO A 492 10.42 12.65 -24.80
N GLU A 493 9.15 12.98 -24.55
CA GLU A 493 8.03 12.63 -25.43
C GLU A 493 8.10 13.46 -26.71
N ILE A 494 8.37 14.77 -26.59
CA ILE A 494 8.60 15.67 -27.74
C ILE A 494 9.83 15.23 -28.54
N GLN A 495 10.92 14.84 -27.87
CA GLN A 495 12.09 14.27 -28.56
C GLN A 495 11.75 12.99 -29.31
N GLY A 496 10.90 12.13 -28.75
CA GLY A 496 10.40 10.92 -29.40
C GLY A 496 9.61 11.24 -30.67
N ILE A 497 8.70 12.20 -30.59
CA ILE A 497 7.89 12.66 -31.75
C ILE A 497 8.81 13.24 -32.85
N LEU A 498 9.81 14.04 -32.49
CA LEU A 498 10.76 14.62 -33.45
C LEU A 498 11.78 13.63 -34.01
N ARG A 499 11.95 12.45 -33.41
CA ARG A 499 12.78 11.36 -33.92
C ARG A 499 12.02 10.40 -34.83
N ASP A 500 10.69 10.42 -34.78
CA ASP A 500 9.82 9.61 -35.63
C ASP A 500 10.00 10.03 -37.11
N PRO A 501 10.47 9.13 -37.98
CA PRO A 501 10.69 9.43 -39.41
C PRO A 501 9.42 9.87 -40.12
N ALA A 502 8.26 9.31 -39.75
CA ALA A 502 6.98 9.68 -40.36
C ALA A 502 6.59 11.10 -39.98
N MET A 503 6.76 11.48 -38.71
CA MET A 503 6.49 12.84 -38.25
C MET A 503 7.44 13.87 -38.85
N ARG A 504 8.72 13.53 -39.07
CA ARG A 504 9.65 14.43 -39.77
C ARG A 504 9.19 14.75 -41.19
N LEU A 505 8.79 13.74 -41.94
CA LEU A 505 8.26 13.91 -43.29
C LEU A 505 6.99 14.77 -43.30
N ILE A 506 6.10 14.58 -42.32
CA ILE A 506 4.89 15.38 -42.18
C ILE A 506 5.23 16.84 -41.86
N LEU A 507 6.15 17.09 -40.92
CA LEU A 507 6.59 18.45 -40.56
C LEU A 507 7.31 19.16 -41.72
N GLU A 508 8.06 18.42 -42.54
CA GLU A 508 8.69 18.94 -43.76
C GLU A 508 7.65 19.27 -44.83
N GLN A 509 6.68 18.37 -45.05
CA GLN A 509 5.55 18.61 -45.95
C GLN A 509 4.74 19.83 -45.52
N MET A 510 4.51 20.03 -44.22
CA MET A 510 3.83 21.21 -43.67
C MET A 510 4.53 22.52 -44.01
N GLN A 511 5.85 22.54 -44.13
CA GLN A 511 6.60 23.75 -44.51
C GLN A 511 6.44 24.07 -46.00
N SER A 512 6.24 23.05 -46.85
CA SER A 512 6.10 23.20 -48.31
C SER A 512 4.66 23.32 -48.80
N ASP A 513 3.69 22.72 -48.11
CA ASP A 513 2.26 22.71 -48.48
C ASP A 513 1.36 22.72 -47.23
N PRO A 514 0.82 23.90 -46.86
CA PRO A 514 -0.10 24.03 -45.73
C PRO A 514 -1.41 23.24 -45.87
N ARG A 515 -1.80 22.83 -47.08
CA ARG A 515 -3.05 22.06 -47.32
C ARG A 515 -2.90 20.59 -46.98
N ALA A 516 -1.69 20.04 -47.09
CA ALA A 516 -1.37 18.66 -46.72
C ALA A 516 -1.64 18.37 -45.22
N LEU A 517 -1.62 19.40 -44.37
CA LEU A 517 -1.92 19.30 -42.94
C LEU A 517 -3.33 18.75 -42.67
N GLN A 518 -4.33 19.12 -43.48
CA GLN A 518 -5.71 18.68 -43.28
C GLN A 518 -5.88 17.18 -43.48
N ASP A 519 -5.09 16.57 -44.36
CA ASP A 519 -5.13 15.13 -44.61
C ASP A 519 -4.43 14.33 -43.51
N HIS A 520 -3.33 14.85 -42.97
CA HIS A 520 -2.61 14.21 -41.86
C HIS A 520 -3.38 14.29 -40.53
N LEU A 521 -4.15 15.35 -40.31
CA LEU A 521 -5.02 15.50 -39.13
C LEU A 521 -6.19 14.50 -39.08
N LYS A 522 -6.50 13.80 -40.18
CA LYS A 522 -7.51 12.72 -40.19
C LYS A 522 -7.04 11.48 -39.41
N ASN A 523 -5.73 11.32 -39.21
CA ASN A 523 -5.18 10.24 -38.39
C ASN A 523 -5.10 10.70 -36.92
N PRO A 524 -5.82 10.06 -35.99
CA PRO A 524 -5.88 10.49 -34.59
C PRO A 524 -4.52 10.43 -33.88
N ASP A 525 -3.65 9.49 -34.23
CA ASP A 525 -2.31 9.38 -33.63
C ASP A 525 -1.39 10.51 -34.09
N ILE A 526 -1.48 10.89 -35.36
CA ILE A 526 -0.73 12.02 -35.93
C ILE A 526 -1.27 13.34 -35.38
N ALA A 527 -2.59 13.48 -35.26
CA ALA A 527 -3.23 14.64 -34.67
C ALA A 527 -2.81 14.85 -33.21
N ALA A 528 -2.76 13.79 -32.40
CA ALA A 528 -2.29 13.86 -31.01
C ALA A 528 -0.82 14.30 -30.92
N LYS A 529 0.06 13.76 -31.79
CA LYS A 529 1.47 14.15 -31.86
C LYS A 529 1.67 15.61 -32.30
N LEU A 530 0.90 16.06 -33.30
CA LEU A 530 0.90 17.46 -33.74
C LEU A 530 0.38 18.40 -32.66
N GLN A 531 -0.68 18.02 -31.96
CA GLN A 531 -1.21 18.77 -30.83
C GLN A 531 -0.16 18.91 -29.72
N LYS A 532 0.57 17.84 -29.40
CA LYS A 532 1.65 17.89 -28.42
C LYS A 532 2.78 18.84 -28.84
N LEU A 533 3.13 18.87 -30.13
CA LEU A 533 4.12 19.82 -30.66
C LEU A 533 3.61 21.27 -30.62
N LEU A 534 2.32 21.51 -30.85
CA LEU A 534 1.67 22.82 -30.68
C LEU A 534 1.68 23.27 -29.21
N GLU A 535 1.34 22.38 -28.28
CA GLU A 535 1.39 22.65 -26.82
C GLU A 535 2.80 22.98 -26.34
N SER A 536 3.83 22.42 -27.00
CA SER A 536 5.24 22.72 -26.72
C SER A 536 5.70 24.06 -27.30
N GLY A 537 4.91 24.69 -28.17
CA GLY A 537 5.26 25.93 -28.86
C GLY A 537 6.31 25.80 -29.97
N LEU A 538 6.69 24.57 -30.35
CA LEU A 538 7.68 24.31 -31.41
C LEU A 538 7.15 24.56 -32.82
N ILE A 539 5.84 24.44 -33.00
CA ILE A 539 5.16 24.67 -34.28
C ILE A 539 3.99 25.62 -34.05
N ALA A 540 3.68 26.43 -35.05
CA ALA A 540 2.49 27.26 -35.12
C ALA A 540 1.78 26.95 -36.43
N ILE A 541 0.45 26.83 -36.39
CA ILE A 541 -0.37 26.76 -37.61
C ILE A 541 -0.75 28.21 -37.94
N HIS A 542 -0.34 28.69 -39.12
CA HIS A 542 -0.68 30.01 -39.64
C HIS A 542 -1.75 29.92 -40.72
#